data_AF-A0A8D8LXS3-F1
#
_entry.id   AF-A0A8D8LXS3-F1
#
_cell.length_a   1.000
_cell.length_b   1.000
_cell.length_c   1.000
_cell.angle_alpha   90.00
_cell.angle_beta   90.00
_cell.angle_gamma   90.00
#
_symmetry.space_group_name_H-M   'P 1'
#
loop_
_entity.id
_entity.type
_entity.pdbx_description
1 polymer ?
#
loop_
_entity_poly.entity_id
_entity_poly.type
_entity_poly.pdbx_seq_one_letter_code
_entity_poly.pdbx_strand_id
1 'polypeptide(L)'
;MGCSLSPIIADIVLDDLFDKILPQLNDSVQFCVKYVDDTFLSVDENKIDFVLNTFNSYHPEIQFTLEVENNCCLPFLDVSVIKNTNGSVDICHYKKPTCSGRLLNYNSNQPYSYKINCAKNLINRTLTLSDSKFHDNLIPEIYSTLIDNNYPKNLIKKLIQNRNSNSTHQNISNNLPPIYYSFPYLGETSYKVEKTMKTLVPSIKFGHKSYNPLKSNFFSNLKDSDKKDENSGIVYKLDCNDCNSSYIGESGQFLKKRMYQHKYDIKNEKTSTALSAHAFENNHNFNFDEVKIIRKEDHYKKRKTLEAFFINQTKNSINFKTDVGNTVCIYQNLLDSMQ
;
A
#
# COMPACT_ATOMS: atom_id res chain seq x y z
N MET A 1 5.17 -1.61 0.28
CA MET A 1 5.09 -3.08 0.52
C MET A 1 6.24 -3.41 1.44
N GLY A 2 5.97 -4.08 2.56
CA GLY A 2 6.88 -4.25 3.69
C GLY A 2 6.09 -4.08 4.99
N CYS A 3 6.47 -4.76 6.07
CA CYS A 3 5.94 -4.43 7.39
C CYS A 3 6.35 -2.99 7.70
N SER A 4 5.44 -2.15 8.19
CA SER A 4 5.76 -0.74 8.50
C SER A 4 6.87 -0.60 9.53
N LEU A 5 7.09 -1.65 10.32
CA LEU A 5 8.14 -1.72 11.33
C LEU A 5 9.50 -2.18 10.79
N SER A 6 9.55 -2.84 9.62
CA SER A 6 10.79 -3.41 9.09
C SER A 6 11.89 -2.36 8.83
N PRO A 7 11.62 -1.21 8.18
CA PRO A 7 12.65 -0.20 7.97
C PRO A 7 13.19 0.36 9.29
N ILE A 8 12.29 0.59 10.26
CA ILE A 8 12.66 1.11 11.58
C ILE A 8 13.58 0.13 12.31
N ILE A 9 13.27 -1.17 12.27
CA ILE A 9 14.13 -2.19 12.88
C ILE A 9 15.48 -2.26 12.17
N ALA A 10 15.51 -2.23 10.83
CA ALA A 10 16.74 -2.22 10.07
C ALA A 10 17.61 -1.01 10.41
N ASP A 11 17.02 0.18 10.52
CA ASP A 11 17.71 1.41 10.92
C ASP A 11 18.33 1.28 12.30
N ILE A 12 17.57 0.81 13.30
CA ILE A 12 18.05 0.62 14.69
C ILE A 12 19.24 -0.34 14.75
N VAL A 13 19.15 -1.49 14.05
CA VAL A 13 20.23 -2.49 14.03
C VAL A 13 21.48 -1.92 13.37
N LEU A 14 21.31 -1.20 12.25
CA LEU A 14 22.43 -0.59 11.56
C LEU A 14 23.04 0.56 12.36
N ASP A 15 22.25 1.39 13.05
CA ASP A 15 22.79 2.43 13.93
C ASP A 15 23.68 1.84 15.04
N ASP A 16 23.21 0.79 15.73
CA ASP A 16 24.03 0.09 16.74
C ASP A 16 25.31 -0.54 16.15
N LEU A 17 25.23 -1.07 14.92
CA LEU A 17 26.40 -1.56 14.19
C LEU A 17 27.40 -0.43 13.92
N PHE A 18 26.94 0.68 13.36
CA PHE A 18 27.78 1.82 13.03
C PHE A 18 28.45 2.42 14.28
N ASP A 19 27.72 2.53 15.39
CA ASP A 19 28.25 3.03 16.68
C ASP A 19 29.38 2.14 17.23
N LYS A 20 29.34 0.83 16.98
CA LYS A 20 30.37 -0.11 17.43
C LYS A 20 31.53 -0.25 16.47
N ILE A 21 31.28 -0.19 15.16
CA ILE A 21 32.28 -0.48 14.12
C ILE A 21 33.07 0.78 13.74
N LEU A 22 32.43 1.95 13.58
CA LEU A 22 33.13 3.16 13.15
C LEU A 22 34.31 3.55 14.06
N PRO A 23 34.22 3.45 15.41
CA PRO A 23 35.36 3.73 16.28
C PRO A 23 36.55 2.78 16.08
N GLN A 24 36.31 1.56 15.60
CA GLN A 24 37.37 0.57 15.36
C GLN A 24 38.16 0.88 14.08
N LEU A 25 37.55 1.63 13.15
CA LEU A 25 38.14 1.90 11.85
C LEU A 25 39.17 3.05 11.86
N ASN A 26 39.39 3.73 13.00
CA ASN A 26 40.52 4.63 13.32
C ASN A 26 41.23 5.22 12.08
N ASP A 27 40.61 6.24 11.46
CA ASP A 27 41.09 6.99 10.28
C ASP A 27 41.08 6.28 8.92
N SER A 28 40.64 5.02 8.84
CA SER A 28 40.54 4.28 7.57
C SER A 28 39.36 4.74 6.72
N VAL A 29 38.36 5.37 7.32
CA VAL A 29 37.15 5.88 6.66
C VAL A 29 37.14 7.40 6.75
N GLN A 30 37.24 8.07 5.61
CA GLN A 30 37.21 9.54 5.54
C GLN A 30 35.80 10.10 5.45
N PHE A 31 34.88 9.31 4.89
CA PHE A 31 33.50 9.69 4.65
C PHE A 31 32.62 8.46 4.73
N CYS A 32 31.46 8.59 5.37
CA CYS A 32 30.48 7.53 5.51
C CYS A 32 29.06 8.10 5.46
N VAL A 33 28.23 7.56 4.58
CA VAL A 33 26.79 7.87 4.53
C VAL A 33 26.01 6.57 4.47
N LYS A 34 24.89 6.53 5.21
CA LYS A 34 23.95 5.41 5.26
C LYS A 34 22.62 5.83 4.67
N TYR A 35 22.00 4.95 3.89
CA TYR A 35 20.60 5.04 3.48
C TYR A 35 19.90 3.71 3.71
N VAL A 36 19.17 3.60 4.83
CA VAL A 36 18.60 2.33 5.31
C VAL A 36 19.71 1.26 5.36
N ASP A 37 19.66 0.25 4.50
CA ASP A 37 20.61 -0.86 4.39
C ASP A 37 21.82 -0.60 3.48
N ASP A 38 21.75 0.40 2.60
CA ASP A 38 22.84 0.77 1.70
C ASP A 38 23.82 1.74 2.37
N THR A 39 25.13 1.52 2.18
CA THR A 39 26.19 2.32 2.80
C THR A 39 27.20 2.77 1.74
N PHE A 40 27.69 4.00 1.87
CA PHE A 40 28.69 4.59 0.97
C PHE A 40 29.89 5.07 1.79
N LEU A 41 31.07 4.55 1.48
CA LEU A 41 32.30 4.79 2.24
C LEU A 41 33.41 5.31 1.32
N SER A 42 34.15 6.33 1.79
CA SER A 42 35.45 6.70 1.22
C SER A 42 36.56 6.10 2.07
N VAL A 43 37.34 5.19 1.49
CA VAL A 43 38.33 4.35 2.18
C VAL A 43 39.61 4.29 1.34
N ASP A 44 40.76 4.21 2.02
CA ASP A 44 42.03 3.91 1.35
C ASP A 44 41.94 2.54 0.65
N GLU A 45 42.39 2.45 -0.61
CA GLU A 45 42.29 1.21 -1.42
C GLU A 45 42.89 -0.03 -0.72
N ASN A 46 44.00 0.16 -0.02
CA ASN A 46 44.69 -0.91 0.72
C ASN A 46 43.94 -1.39 1.98
N LYS A 47 42.88 -0.71 2.39
CA LYS A 47 42.12 -1.01 3.63
C LYS A 47 40.70 -1.50 3.36
N ILE A 48 40.30 -1.65 2.10
CA ILE A 48 38.95 -2.08 1.73
C ILE A 48 38.60 -3.42 2.40
N ASP A 49 39.49 -4.42 2.30
CA ASP A 49 39.26 -5.74 2.91
C ASP A 49 39.22 -5.67 4.44
N PHE A 50 40.04 -4.83 5.06
CA PHE A 50 40.02 -4.61 6.50
C PHE A 50 38.68 -4.02 6.95
N VAL A 51 38.17 -3.01 6.24
CA VAL A 51 36.86 -2.42 6.52
C VAL A 51 35.75 -3.46 6.36
N LEU A 52 35.72 -4.21 5.24
CA LEU A 52 34.70 -5.23 5.00
C LEU A 52 34.69 -6.32 6.09
N ASN A 53 35.88 -6.81 6.47
CA ASN A 53 36.01 -7.81 7.52
C ASN A 53 35.56 -7.27 8.89
N THR A 54 35.83 -5.99 9.17
CA THR A 54 35.38 -5.36 10.41
C THR A 54 33.86 -5.25 10.45
N PHE A 55 33.21 -4.82 9.37
CA PHE A 55 31.74 -4.82 9.27
C PHE A 55 31.15 -6.23 9.45
N ASN A 56 31.73 -7.23 8.78
CA ASN A 56 31.28 -8.63 8.85
C ASN A 56 31.57 -9.32 10.19
N SER A 57 32.41 -8.72 11.04
CA SER A 57 32.66 -9.21 12.40
C SER A 57 31.52 -8.90 13.39
N TYR A 58 30.60 -7.99 13.04
CA TYR A 58 29.52 -7.57 13.93
C TYR A 58 28.56 -8.70 14.29
N HIS A 59 28.09 -9.47 13.29
CA HIS A 59 27.16 -10.58 13.52
C HIS A 59 27.21 -11.61 12.38
N PRO A 60 27.23 -12.93 12.66
CA PRO A 60 27.37 -13.98 11.64
C PRO A 60 26.23 -13.99 10.61
N GLU A 61 25.03 -13.55 10.97
CA GLU A 61 23.87 -13.50 10.06
C GLU A 61 23.74 -12.17 9.30
N ILE A 62 24.52 -11.14 9.66
CA ILE A 62 24.49 -9.83 9.01
C ILE A 62 25.83 -9.66 8.30
N GLN A 63 25.83 -9.97 7.01
CA GLN A 63 27.03 -9.96 6.19
C GLN A 63 26.87 -8.95 5.05
N PHE A 64 27.83 -8.04 4.95
CA PHE A 64 27.92 -7.00 3.95
C PHE A 64 28.64 -7.52 2.71
N THR A 65 28.20 -7.02 1.56
CA THR A 65 28.87 -7.17 0.27
C THR A 65 29.38 -5.83 -0.20
N LEU A 66 30.41 -5.87 -1.03
CA LEU A 66 31.18 -4.71 -1.48
C LEU A 66 30.98 -4.49 -2.98
N GLU A 67 30.76 -3.23 -3.37
CA GLU A 67 30.97 -2.75 -4.74
C GLU A 67 32.14 -1.76 -4.70
N VAL A 68 33.21 -2.02 -5.48
CA VAL A 68 34.40 -1.15 -5.56
C VAL A 68 34.25 -0.18 -6.73
N GLU A 69 34.76 1.04 -6.57
CA GLU A 69 34.87 2.02 -7.65
C GLU A 69 35.54 1.41 -8.89
N ASN A 70 34.94 1.58 -10.07
CA ASN A 70 35.50 1.14 -11.35
C ASN A 70 35.51 2.32 -12.33
N ASN A 71 36.65 2.62 -12.94
CA ASN A 71 36.82 3.77 -13.84
C ASN A 71 36.35 5.09 -13.21
N CYS A 72 36.75 5.34 -11.96
CA CYS A 72 36.35 6.51 -11.17
C CYS A 72 34.83 6.66 -10.98
N CYS A 73 34.09 5.55 -11.06
CA CYS A 73 32.64 5.54 -11.01
C CYS A 73 32.15 4.48 -10.02
N LEU A 74 31.21 4.87 -9.16
CA LEU A 74 30.56 3.96 -8.20
C LEU A 74 29.05 4.23 -8.14
N PRO A 75 28.20 3.23 -8.42
CA PRO A 75 26.76 3.34 -8.20
C PRO A 75 26.41 3.50 -6.71
N PHE A 76 25.47 4.38 -6.41
CA PHE A 76 24.84 4.50 -5.10
C PHE A 76 23.38 4.90 -5.26
N LEU A 77 22.45 4.08 -4.73
CA LEU A 77 21.01 4.24 -4.92
C LEU A 77 20.61 4.34 -6.41
N ASP A 78 20.00 5.47 -6.80
CA ASP A 78 19.55 5.78 -8.14
C ASP A 78 20.58 6.59 -8.96
N VAL A 79 21.82 6.75 -8.46
CA VAL A 79 22.85 7.58 -9.11
C VAL A 79 24.19 6.87 -9.26
N SER A 80 24.97 7.34 -10.22
CA SER A 80 26.36 6.98 -10.45
C SER A 80 27.20 8.16 -9.99
N VAL A 81 28.04 7.95 -9.00
CA VAL A 81 28.96 8.95 -8.48
C VAL A 81 30.25 8.87 -9.28
N ILE A 82 30.60 9.94 -9.98
CA ILE A 82 31.74 9.99 -10.89
C ILE A 82 32.77 10.97 -10.35
N LYS A 83 33.96 10.46 -10.04
CA LYS A 83 35.09 11.27 -9.54
C LYS A 83 35.91 11.81 -10.71
N ASN A 84 36.00 13.12 -10.83
CA ASN A 84 36.83 13.77 -11.84
C ASN A 84 38.29 13.91 -11.40
N THR A 85 39.18 14.08 -12.38
CA THR A 85 40.63 14.28 -12.15
C THR A 85 40.96 15.56 -11.37
N ASN A 86 40.09 16.56 -11.41
CA ASN A 86 40.21 17.81 -10.66
C ASN A 86 39.67 17.72 -9.22
N GLY A 87 39.19 16.54 -8.79
CA GLY A 87 38.61 16.31 -7.46
C GLY A 87 37.13 16.68 -7.34
N SER A 88 36.47 17.19 -8.39
CA SER A 88 35.01 17.40 -8.37
C SER A 88 34.27 16.08 -8.58
N VAL A 89 33.05 16.01 -8.05
CA VAL A 89 32.16 14.86 -8.21
C VAL A 89 31.04 15.26 -9.14
N ASP A 90 30.79 14.43 -10.17
CA ASP A 90 29.56 14.51 -10.92
C ASP A 90 28.60 13.40 -10.51
N ILE A 91 27.33 13.66 -10.76
CA ILE A 91 26.26 12.73 -10.49
C ILE A 91 25.50 12.50 -11.80
N CYS A 92 25.25 11.23 -12.11
CA CYS A 92 24.45 10.82 -13.25
C CYS A 92 23.40 9.80 -12.80
N HIS A 93 22.19 9.83 -13.35
CA HIS A 93 21.17 8.83 -13.07
C HIS A 93 21.67 7.44 -13.44
N TYR A 94 21.58 6.51 -12.50
CA TYR A 94 22.01 5.13 -12.69
C TYR A 94 20.83 4.19 -12.84
N LYS A 95 20.98 3.23 -13.75
CA LYS A 95 20.02 2.15 -13.98
C LYS A 95 20.75 0.83 -13.83
N LYS A 96 20.40 0.05 -12.80
CA LYS A 96 20.94 -1.30 -12.61
C LYS A 96 20.75 -2.14 -13.90
N PRO A 97 21.71 -3.02 -14.27
CA PRO A 97 21.59 -3.86 -15.47
C PRO A 97 20.32 -4.72 -15.51
N THR A 98 19.79 -5.07 -14.34
CA THR A 98 18.56 -5.86 -14.17
C THR A 98 17.28 -5.05 -14.40
N CYS A 99 17.37 -3.73 -14.59
CA CYS A 99 16.19 -2.88 -14.74
C CYS A 99 15.51 -3.07 -16.10
N SER A 100 14.32 -3.69 -16.07
CA SER A 100 13.52 -3.98 -17.26
C SER A 100 13.03 -2.76 -18.04
N GLY A 101 13.07 -1.56 -17.47
CA GLY A 101 12.50 -0.35 -18.08
C GLY A 101 10.96 -0.36 -18.20
N ARG A 102 10.27 -1.33 -17.60
CA ARG A 102 8.80 -1.39 -17.62
C ARG A 102 8.20 -0.31 -16.71
N LEU A 103 7.29 0.46 -17.28
CA LEU A 103 6.52 1.51 -16.62
C LEU A 103 5.03 1.24 -16.77
N LEU A 104 4.21 2.17 -16.30
CA LEU A 104 2.78 2.14 -16.59
C LEU A 104 2.57 2.31 -18.10
N ASN A 105 2.15 1.22 -18.76
CA ASN A 105 1.88 1.24 -20.20
C ASN A 105 0.81 2.28 -20.55
N TYR A 106 1.04 3.07 -21.60
CA TYR A 106 0.13 4.14 -22.02
C TYR A 106 -1.26 3.63 -22.43
N ASN A 107 -1.37 2.40 -22.95
CA ASN A 107 -2.63 1.81 -23.39
C ASN A 107 -3.40 1.10 -22.26
N SER A 108 -2.82 1.05 -21.04
CA SER A 108 -3.50 0.46 -19.89
C SER A 108 -4.81 1.19 -19.54
N ASN A 109 -5.78 0.48 -18.94
CA ASN A 109 -7.01 1.10 -18.42
C ASN A 109 -6.74 1.81 -17.07
N GLN A 110 -5.89 2.84 -17.10
CA GLN A 110 -5.57 3.68 -15.97
C GLN A 110 -5.88 5.15 -16.28
N PRO A 111 -6.14 5.98 -15.26
CA PRO A 111 -6.37 7.40 -15.46
C PRO A 111 -5.25 8.05 -16.28
N TYR A 112 -5.61 8.89 -17.24
CA TYR A 112 -4.68 9.65 -18.06
C TYR A 112 -3.65 10.42 -17.21
N SER A 113 -4.09 11.05 -16.13
CA SER A 113 -3.21 11.77 -15.20
C SER A 113 -2.11 10.88 -14.61
N TYR A 114 -2.37 9.60 -14.35
CA TYR A 114 -1.39 8.67 -13.79
C TYR A 114 -0.34 8.27 -14.82
N LYS A 115 -0.75 8.07 -16.08
CA LYS A 115 0.16 7.85 -17.20
C LYS A 115 1.08 9.07 -17.40
N ILE A 116 0.50 10.27 -17.42
CA ILE A 116 1.28 11.50 -17.55
C ILE A 116 2.25 11.69 -16.37
N ASN A 117 1.80 11.44 -15.15
CA ASN A 117 2.64 11.57 -13.97
C ASN A 117 3.76 10.51 -13.94
N CYS A 118 3.50 9.29 -14.40
CA CYS A 118 4.52 8.25 -14.54
C CYS A 118 5.65 8.71 -15.47
N ALA A 119 5.31 9.21 -16.66
CA ALA A 119 6.29 9.75 -17.60
C ALA A 119 7.03 10.99 -17.06
N LYS A 120 6.29 11.93 -16.45
CA LYS A 120 6.89 13.11 -15.82
C LYS A 120 7.85 12.75 -14.70
N ASN A 121 7.51 11.77 -13.86
CA ASN A 121 8.37 11.35 -12.76
C ASN A 121 9.67 10.72 -13.26
N LEU A 122 9.62 9.90 -14.33
CA LEU A 122 10.83 9.40 -14.98
C LEU A 122 11.70 10.56 -15.47
N ILE A 123 11.12 11.47 -16.28
CA ILE A 123 11.84 12.62 -16.84
C ILE A 123 12.47 13.45 -15.72
N ASN A 124 11.65 13.86 -14.74
CA ASN A 124 12.05 14.68 -13.60
C ASN A 124 13.17 14.02 -12.83
N ARG A 125 12.96 12.79 -12.35
CA ARG A 125 13.96 12.04 -11.57
C ARG A 125 15.28 11.92 -12.32
N THR A 126 15.28 11.44 -13.56
CA THR A 126 16.52 11.19 -14.32
C THR A 126 17.34 12.46 -14.50
N LEU A 127 16.73 13.56 -14.96
CA LEU A 127 17.52 14.78 -15.22
C LEU A 127 17.72 15.65 -13.96
N THR A 128 16.93 15.48 -12.90
CA THR A 128 17.16 16.21 -11.63
C THR A 128 18.30 15.58 -10.83
N LEU A 129 18.45 14.25 -10.91
CA LEU A 129 19.55 13.53 -10.27
C LEU A 129 20.85 13.55 -11.08
N SER A 130 20.86 14.16 -12.27
CA SER A 130 22.02 14.16 -13.17
C SER A 130 22.51 15.58 -13.44
N ASP A 131 23.82 15.73 -13.53
CA ASP A 131 24.43 16.97 -14.00
C ASP A 131 24.08 17.26 -15.46
N SER A 132 23.96 18.54 -15.78
CA SER A 132 23.46 19.04 -17.08
C SER A 132 24.23 18.48 -18.28
N LYS A 133 25.53 18.25 -18.12
CA LYS A 133 26.39 17.70 -19.17
C LYS A 133 25.99 16.29 -19.64
N PHE A 134 25.26 15.53 -18.82
CA PHE A 134 24.78 14.20 -19.17
C PHE A 134 23.38 14.21 -19.82
N HIS A 135 22.67 15.35 -19.80
CA HIS A 135 21.27 15.41 -20.23
C HIS A 135 21.11 15.05 -21.71
N ASP A 136 22.07 15.41 -22.56
CA ASP A 136 22.05 15.10 -23.99
C ASP A 136 22.07 13.59 -24.27
N ASN A 137 22.71 12.79 -23.41
CA ASN A 137 22.74 11.33 -23.51
C ASN A 137 21.51 10.69 -22.85
N LEU A 138 21.02 11.26 -21.75
CA LEU A 138 19.90 10.72 -20.99
C LEU A 138 18.54 10.95 -21.67
N ILE A 139 18.37 12.08 -22.38
CA ILE A 139 17.11 12.39 -23.08
C ILE A 139 16.73 11.31 -24.10
N PRO A 140 17.63 10.83 -24.99
CA PRO A 140 17.38 9.69 -25.85
C PRO A 140 16.98 8.42 -25.12
N GLU A 141 17.60 8.10 -23.98
CA GLU A 141 17.28 6.91 -23.18
C GLU A 141 15.88 7.00 -22.55
N ILE A 142 15.53 8.16 -22.01
CA ILE A 142 14.17 8.44 -21.50
C ILE A 142 13.16 8.30 -22.64
N TYR A 143 13.49 8.84 -23.82
CA TYR A 143 12.63 8.75 -24.99
C TYR A 143 12.39 7.29 -25.38
N SER A 144 13.44 6.49 -25.53
CA SER A 144 13.34 5.06 -25.84
C SER A 144 12.48 4.33 -24.81
N THR A 145 12.77 4.52 -23.52
CA THR A 145 12.03 3.86 -22.43
C THR A 145 10.54 4.18 -22.49
N LEU A 146 10.15 5.43 -22.77
CA LEU A 146 8.75 5.82 -22.88
C LEU A 146 8.07 5.25 -24.15
N ILE A 147 8.80 5.18 -25.27
CA ILE A 147 8.31 4.55 -26.50
C ILE A 147 8.05 3.06 -26.30
N ASP A 148 8.96 2.36 -25.62
CA ASP A 148 8.82 0.93 -25.29
C ASP A 148 7.61 0.67 -24.40
N ASN A 149 7.15 1.69 -23.66
CA ASN A 149 5.92 1.66 -22.86
C ASN A 149 4.69 2.28 -23.58
N ASN A 150 4.76 2.39 -24.91
CA ASN A 150 3.72 2.87 -25.83
C ASN A 150 3.29 4.34 -25.67
N TYR A 151 4.11 5.20 -25.06
CA TYR A 151 3.77 6.63 -24.97
C TYR A 151 3.86 7.30 -26.35
N PRO A 152 2.89 8.15 -26.73
CA PRO A 152 2.93 8.85 -28.01
C PRO A 152 4.15 9.77 -28.16
N LYS A 153 4.82 9.72 -29.31
CA LYS A 153 6.03 10.52 -29.63
C LYS A 153 5.86 12.02 -29.34
N ASN A 154 4.73 12.59 -29.76
CA ASN A 154 4.45 14.02 -29.57
C ASN A 154 4.22 14.39 -28.10
N LEU A 155 3.63 13.47 -27.34
CA LEU A 155 3.43 13.66 -25.90
C LEU A 155 4.79 13.68 -25.18
N ILE A 156 5.69 12.74 -25.48
CA ILE A 156 7.02 12.68 -24.88
C ILE A 156 7.79 13.98 -25.13
N LYS A 157 7.83 14.43 -26.39
CA LYS A 157 8.47 15.71 -26.76
C LYS A 157 7.91 16.88 -25.96
N LYS A 158 6.57 16.98 -25.86
CA LYS A 158 5.91 18.02 -25.09
C LYS A 158 6.26 17.96 -23.60
N LEU A 159 6.35 16.77 -23.01
CA LEU A 159 6.68 16.61 -21.59
C LEU A 159 8.13 17.03 -21.30
N ILE A 160 9.08 16.70 -22.18
CA ILE A 160 10.49 17.11 -22.05
C ILE A 160 10.60 18.63 -22.20
N GLN A 161 9.95 19.22 -23.21
CA GLN A 161 9.95 20.68 -23.42
C GLN A 161 9.35 21.44 -22.24
N ASN A 162 8.20 20.99 -21.73
CA ASN A 162 7.52 21.63 -20.60
C ASN A 162 8.32 21.58 -19.30
N ARG A 163 9.23 20.62 -19.15
CA ARG A 163 10.13 20.56 -17.99
C ARG A 163 11.11 21.72 -18.01
N ASN A 164 11.68 22.02 -19.17
CA ASN A 164 12.65 23.11 -19.33
C ASN A 164 12.01 24.50 -19.14
N SER A 165 10.70 24.64 -19.39
CA SER A 165 9.98 25.91 -19.21
C SER A 165 9.49 26.16 -17.78
N ASN A 166 9.30 25.11 -16.97
CA ASN A 166 8.71 25.23 -15.64
C ASN A 166 9.79 25.45 -14.56
N SER A 167 10.39 26.64 -14.57
CA SER A 167 11.21 27.21 -13.48
C SER A 167 10.42 28.30 -12.73
N THR A 168 9.13 28.08 -12.48
CA THR A 168 8.29 29.05 -11.76
C THR A 168 7.83 28.46 -10.43
N HIS A 169 8.35 29.06 -9.35
CA HIS A 169 7.86 28.88 -8.00
C HIS A 169 6.33 28.92 -7.98
N GLN A 170 5.70 27.80 -7.60
CA GLN A 170 4.29 27.83 -7.25
C GLN A 170 4.16 28.56 -5.93
N ASN A 171 3.59 29.76 -5.97
CA ASN A 171 3.13 30.47 -4.79
C ASN A 171 2.21 29.52 -3.99
N ILE A 172 2.66 29.17 -2.79
CA ILE A 172 1.86 28.39 -1.84
C ILE A 172 0.73 29.32 -1.39
N SER A 173 -0.45 29.17 -1.99
CA SER A 173 -1.63 29.84 -1.47
C SER A 173 -2.06 29.16 -0.17
N ASN A 174 -2.35 29.97 0.85
CA ASN A 174 -2.86 29.56 2.16
C ASN A 174 -4.31 29.05 2.08
N ASN A 175 -4.60 28.11 1.17
CA ASN A 175 -5.90 27.47 1.09
C ASN A 175 -5.95 26.27 2.04
N LEU A 176 -7.10 26.09 2.70
CA LEU A 176 -7.41 24.89 3.46
C LEU A 176 -7.19 23.65 2.58
N PRO A 177 -6.68 22.54 3.15
CA PRO A 177 -6.43 21.33 2.39
C PRO A 177 -7.75 20.81 1.82
N PRO A 178 -7.81 20.48 0.52
CA PRO A 178 -9.03 19.95 -0.08
C PRO A 178 -9.37 18.58 0.50
N ILE A 179 -10.67 18.27 0.60
CA ILE A 179 -11.14 16.96 1.07
C ILE A 179 -11.03 15.97 -0.09
N TYR A 180 -10.38 14.82 0.14
CA TYR A 180 -10.19 13.80 -0.90
C TYR A 180 -11.10 12.59 -0.70
N TYR A 181 -11.75 12.16 -1.78
CA TYR A 181 -12.49 10.90 -1.84
C TYR A 181 -11.98 10.00 -2.96
N SER A 182 -11.82 8.71 -2.68
CA SER A 182 -11.34 7.75 -3.68
C SER A 182 -12.44 6.82 -4.18
N PHE A 183 -12.51 6.59 -5.50
CA PHE A 183 -13.42 5.64 -6.10
C PHE A 183 -12.76 4.85 -7.25
N PRO A 184 -13.32 3.68 -7.62
CA PRO A 184 -12.78 2.86 -8.70
C PRO A 184 -12.65 3.58 -10.04
N TYR A 185 -11.53 3.37 -10.75
CA TYR A 185 -11.43 3.79 -12.14
C TYR A 185 -12.15 2.80 -13.05
N LEU A 186 -13.22 3.26 -13.70
CA LEU A 186 -14.10 2.52 -14.60
C LEU A 186 -14.03 3.08 -16.03
N GLY A 187 -12.88 3.66 -16.40
CA GLY A 187 -12.66 4.26 -17.72
C GLY A 187 -13.36 5.62 -17.86
N GLU A 188 -14.03 5.84 -19.00
CA GLU A 188 -14.66 7.13 -19.33
C GLU A 188 -15.79 7.52 -18.37
N THR A 189 -16.50 6.55 -17.80
CA THR A 189 -17.58 6.78 -16.84
C THR A 189 -17.06 7.51 -15.60
N SER A 190 -15.86 7.15 -15.13
CA SER A 190 -15.22 7.83 -14.01
C SER A 190 -14.97 9.31 -14.28
N TYR A 191 -14.64 9.70 -15.52
CA TYR A 191 -14.49 11.11 -15.86
C TYR A 191 -15.82 11.86 -15.88
N LYS A 192 -16.89 11.22 -16.35
CA LYS A 192 -18.24 11.80 -16.31
C LYS A 192 -18.68 12.03 -14.87
N VAL A 193 -18.51 11.03 -14.00
CA VAL A 193 -18.80 11.15 -12.56
C VAL A 193 -17.97 12.25 -11.92
N GLU A 194 -16.65 12.27 -12.17
CA GLU A 194 -15.76 13.30 -11.62
C GLU A 194 -16.17 14.71 -12.08
N LYS A 195 -16.57 14.87 -13.34
CA LYS A 195 -17.07 16.14 -13.87
C LYS A 195 -18.35 16.58 -13.17
N THR A 196 -19.33 15.70 -13.04
CA THR A 196 -20.60 15.99 -12.35
C THR A 196 -20.37 16.32 -10.88
N MET A 197 -19.54 15.54 -10.19
CA MET A 197 -19.26 15.74 -8.77
C MET A 197 -18.48 17.03 -8.50
N LYS A 198 -17.55 17.42 -9.38
CA LYS A 198 -16.88 18.73 -9.28
C LYS A 198 -17.86 19.89 -9.36
N THR A 199 -18.93 19.77 -10.15
CA THR A 199 -19.98 20.78 -10.25
C THR A 199 -20.85 20.81 -8.99
N LEU A 200 -21.22 19.63 -8.46
CA LEU A 200 -22.11 19.54 -7.29
C LEU A 200 -21.41 19.87 -5.98
N VAL A 201 -20.14 19.45 -5.82
CA VAL A 201 -19.37 19.60 -4.57
C VAL A 201 -17.92 20.02 -4.88
N PRO A 202 -17.66 21.30 -5.17
CA PRO A 202 -16.33 21.79 -5.56
C PRO A 202 -15.25 21.65 -4.48
N SER A 203 -15.64 21.54 -3.22
CA SER A 203 -14.73 21.35 -2.08
C SER A 203 -14.08 19.96 -2.03
N ILE A 204 -14.62 19.00 -2.78
CA ILE A 204 -14.14 17.62 -2.82
C ILE A 204 -13.29 17.39 -4.07
N LYS A 205 -12.09 16.84 -3.86
CA LYS A 205 -11.25 16.27 -4.91
C LYS A 205 -11.40 14.76 -4.95
N PHE A 206 -11.44 14.22 -6.16
CA PHE A 206 -11.56 12.79 -6.36
C PHE A 206 -10.24 12.17 -6.78
N GLY A 207 -9.91 11.04 -6.16
CA GLY A 207 -8.82 10.16 -6.55
C GLY A 207 -9.36 8.85 -7.10
N HIS A 208 -8.61 8.22 -8.00
CA HIS A 208 -9.00 6.95 -8.60
C HIS A 208 -8.21 5.81 -7.96
N LYS A 209 -8.87 4.69 -7.66
CA LYS A 209 -8.23 3.46 -7.18
C LYS A 209 -8.44 2.31 -8.14
N SER A 210 -7.51 1.36 -8.15
CA SER A 210 -7.72 0.08 -8.84
C SER A 210 -8.70 -0.77 -8.03
N TYR A 211 -9.73 -1.31 -8.69
CA TYR A 211 -10.75 -2.14 -8.05
C TYR A 211 -10.29 -3.59 -7.86
N ASN A 212 -9.48 -4.10 -8.80
CA ASN A 212 -9.01 -5.48 -8.85
C ASN A 212 -7.48 -5.51 -9.00
N PRO A 213 -6.71 -5.22 -7.94
CA PRO A 213 -5.26 -5.39 -8.02
C PRO A 213 -4.94 -6.86 -8.29
N LEU A 214 -3.99 -7.15 -9.18
CA LEU A 214 -3.56 -8.53 -9.47
C LEU A 214 -3.26 -9.34 -8.19
N LYS A 215 -2.80 -8.66 -7.13
CA LYS A 215 -2.58 -9.23 -5.80
C LYS A 215 -3.80 -9.94 -5.22
N SER A 216 -5.01 -9.42 -5.38
CA SER A 216 -6.21 -10.04 -4.78
C SER A 216 -6.74 -11.21 -5.59
N ASN A 217 -6.46 -11.28 -6.90
CA ASN A 217 -7.12 -12.21 -7.81
C ASN A 217 -6.19 -13.29 -8.36
N PHE A 218 -4.89 -13.03 -8.48
CA PHE A 218 -3.93 -13.92 -9.13
C PHE A 218 -2.80 -14.40 -8.22
N PHE A 219 -2.43 -13.62 -7.22
CA PHE A 219 -1.37 -14.03 -6.29
C PHE A 219 -1.98 -14.67 -5.05
N SER A 220 -1.50 -15.85 -4.69
CA SER A 220 -1.84 -16.47 -3.40
C SER A 220 -1.34 -15.58 -2.27
N ASN A 221 -2.14 -15.46 -1.21
CA ASN A 221 -1.64 -14.89 0.03
C ASN A 221 -0.50 -15.80 0.52
N LEU A 222 0.73 -15.29 0.54
CA LEU A 222 1.91 -16.00 1.05
C LEU A 222 1.90 -16.16 2.57
N LYS A 223 0.95 -15.52 3.25
CA LYS A 223 0.77 -15.63 4.70
C LYS A 223 -0.21 -16.74 4.99
N ASP A 224 0.07 -17.51 6.03
CA ASP A 224 -0.85 -18.51 6.55
C ASP A 224 -2.20 -17.87 6.87
N SER A 225 -3.27 -18.59 6.55
CA SER A 225 -4.61 -18.16 6.93
C SER A 225 -4.79 -18.27 8.43
N ASP A 226 -5.33 -17.22 9.06
CA ASP A 226 -5.75 -17.28 10.46
C ASP A 226 -6.69 -18.47 10.68
N LYS A 227 -6.52 -19.19 11.79
CA LYS A 227 -7.50 -20.21 12.20
C LYS A 227 -8.88 -19.55 12.32
N LYS A 228 -9.94 -20.29 11.96
CA LYS A 228 -11.32 -19.79 11.96
C LYS A 228 -11.69 -19.01 13.24
N ASP A 229 -11.30 -19.55 14.40
CA ASP A 229 -11.57 -19.01 15.73
C ASP A 229 -10.82 -17.72 16.08
N GLU A 230 -9.70 -17.46 15.40
CA GLU A 230 -8.81 -16.31 15.57
C GLU A 230 -9.16 -15.17 14.61
N ASN A 231 -10.20 -15.33 13.78
CA ASN A 231 -10.67 -14.26 12.92
C ASN A 231 -11.43 -13.20 13.72
N SER A 232 -11.07 -11.94 13.51
CA SER A 232 -11.78 -10.74 13.99
C SER A 232 -12.25 -9.88 12.81
N GLY A 233 -13.10 -8.88 13.09
CA GLY A 233 -13.64 -8.01 12.05
C GLY A 233 -14.56 -8.77 11.10
N ILE A 234 -15.45 -9.61 11.62
CA ILE A 234 -16.22 -10.57 10.82
C ILE A 234 -17.73 -10.31 10.89
N VAL A 235 -18.42 -10.64 9.80
CA VAL A 235 -19.87 -10.90 9.80
C VAL A 235 -20.05 -12.40 9.70
N TYR A 236 -20.79 -12.98 10.65
CA TYR A 236 -20.99 -14.42 10.76
C TYR A 236 -22.48 -14.77 10.81
N LYS A 237 -22.77 -16.02 10.47
CA LYS A 237 -24.09 -16.65 10.52
C LYS A 237 -24.08 -17.81 11.50
N LEU A 238 -25.08 -17.84 12.36
CA LEU A 238 -25.42 -18.93 13.26
C LEU A 238 -26.78 -19.49 12.87
N ASP A 239 -26.83 -20.79 12.62
CA ASP A 239 -28.07 -21.50 12.32
C ASP A 239 -28.67 -22.03 13.64
N CYS A 240 -29.99 -21.91 13.79
CA CYS A 240 -30.73 -22.56 14.88
C CYS A 240 -30.85 -24.06 14.57
N ASN A 241 -30.68 -24.92 15.58
CA ASN A 241 -30.81 -26.37 15.41
C ASN A 241 -32.27 -26.81 15.33
N ASP A 242 -33.17 -26.05 15.95
CA ASP A 242 -34.55 -26.46 16.19
C ASP A 242 -35.55 -25.77 15.24
N CYS A 243 -35.11 -24.76 14.49
CA CYS A 243 -35.95 -24.08 13.50
C CYS A 243 -35.16 -23.60 12.28
N ASN A 244 -35.86 -23.31 11.18
CA ASN A 244 -35.25 -22.85 9.93
C ASN A 244 -34.91 -21.35 9.93
N SER A 245 -34.48 -20.83 11.08
CA SER A 245 -34.11 -19.44 11.29
C SER A 245 -32.64 -19.32 11.59
N SER A 246 -32.05 -18.18 11.22
CA SER A 246 -30.63 -17.92 11.40
C SER A 246 -30.40 -16.56 12.04
N TYR A 247 -29.37 -16.47 12.87
CA TYR A 247 -28.88 -15.22 13.41
C TYR A 247 -27.67 -14.74 12.61
N ILE A 248 -27.69 -13.48 12.20
CA ILE A 248 -26.56 -12.81 11.55
C ILE A 248 -25.99 -11.81 12.55
N GLY A 249 -24.68 -11.86 12.81
CA GLY A 249 -24.04 -10.93 13.72
C GLY A 249 -22.71 -10.45 13.19
N GLU A 250 -22.30 -9.27 13.64
CA GLU A 250 -20.93 -8.80 13.49
C GLU A 250 -20.09 -8.97 14.77
N SER A 251 -18.78 -9.05 14.60
CA SER A 251 -17.85 -8.88 15.70
C SER A 251 -16.55 -8.22 15.26
N GLY A 252 -16.11 -7.20 16.00
CA GLY A 252 -14.73 -6.71 15.96
C GLY A 252 -13.76 -7.55 16.81
N GLN A 253 -14.26 -8.47 17.64
CA GLN A 253 -13.44 -9.35 18.48
C GLN A 253 -13.17 -10.69 17.76
N PHE A 254 -12.26 -11.50 18.30
CA PHE A 254 -12.06 -12.87 17.80
C PHE A 254 -13.34 -13.70 17.91
N LEU A 255 -13.61 -14.50 16.88
CA LEU A 255 -14.79 -15.36 16.78
C LEU A 255 -14.98 -16.21 18.04
N LYS A 256 -13.90 -16.85 18.53
CA LYS A 256 -13.93 -17.66 19.75
C LYS A 256 -14.48 -16.90 20.95
N LYS A 257 -14.03 -15.66 21.14
CA LYS A 257 -14.48 -14.80 22.24
C LYS A 257 -15.94 -14.41 22.07
N ARG A 258 -16.38 -14.13 20.84
CA ARG A 258 -17.78 -13.82 20.55
C ARG A 258 -18.71 -15.01 20.76
N MET A 259 -18.30 -16.21 20.37
CA MET A 259 -19.08 -17.44 20.59
C MET A 259 -19.20 -17.77 22.08
N TYR A 260 -18.12 -17.57 22.85
CA TYR A 260 -18.16 -17.69 24.30
C TYR A 260 -19.17 -16.72 24.94
N GLN A 261 -19.20 -15.46 24.50
CA GLN A 261 -20.17 -14.47 24.98
C GLN A 261 -21.62 -14.89 24.72
N HIS A 262 -21.93 -15.36 23.51
CA HIS A 262 -23.28 -15.84 23.19
C HIS A 262 -23.68 -17.05 24.04
N LYS A 263 -22.80 -18.04 24.21
CA LYS A 263 -23.04 -19.18 25.09
C LYS A 263 -23.27 -18.73 26.54
N TYR A 264 -22.48 -17.76 27.01
CA TYR A 264 -22.64 -17.19 28.35
C TYR A 264 -23.98 -16.46 28.51
N ASP A 265 -24.39 -15.66 27.54
CA ASP A 265 -25.63 -14.89 27.60
C ASP A 265 -26.87 -15.79 27.54
N ILE A 266 -26.85 -16.87 26.73
CA ILE A 266 -27.91 -17.90 26.73
C ILE A 266 -27.98 -18.59 28.10
N LYS A 267 -26.84 -19.01 28.65
CA LYS A 267 -26.79 -19.72 29.94
C LYS A 267 -27.33 -18.88 31.11
N ASN A 268 -27.16 -17.56 31.05
CA ASN A 268 -27.65 -16.63 32.06
C ASN A 268 -28.99 -15.99 31.68
N GLU A 269 -29.70 -16.55 30.69
CA GLU A 269 -31.06 -16.16 30.30
C GLU A 269 -31.19 -14.66 29.98
N LYS A 270 -30.13 -14.04 29.47
CA LYS A 270 -30.18 -12.62 29.10
C LYS A 270 -30.96 -12.46 27.81
N THR A 271 -31.95 -11.57 27.77
CA THR A 271 -32.75 -11.29 26.57
C THR A 271 -32.28 -10.04 25.81
N SER A 272 -31.10 -9.52 26.13
CA SER A 272 -30.54 -8.31 25.51
C SER A 272 -30.14 -8.47 24.04
N THR A 273 -29.98 -9.70 23.55
CA THR A 273 -29.66 -9.98 22.13
C THR A 273 -30.77 -10.82 21.51
N ALA A 274 -31.03 -10.61 20.22
CA ALA A 274 -32.05 -11.37 19.50
C ALA A 274 -31.78 -12.89 19.53
N LEU A 275 -30.50 -13.28 19.50
CA LEU A 275 -30.08 -14.68 19.59
C LEU A 275 -30.44 -15.30 20.95
N SER A 276 -30.12 -14.62 22.05
CA SER A 276 -30.37 -15.15 23.38
C SER A 276 -31.84 -15.08 23.78
N ALA A 277 -32.57 -14.04 23.33
CA ALA A 277 -34.02 -13.98 23.46
C ALA A 277 -34.72 -15.14 22.72
N HIS A 278 -34.32 -15.42 21.47
CA HIS A 278 -34.86 -16.54 20.71
C HIS A 278 -34.60 -17.89 21.39
N ALA A 279 -33.38 -18.11 21.88
CA ALA A 279 -33.00 -19.33 22.59
C ALA A 279 -33.88 -19.54 23.83
N PHE A 280 -34.08 -18.49 24.63
CA PHE A 280 -34.85 -18.56 25.87
C PHE A 280 -36.35 -18.72 25.63
N GLU A 281 -36.94 -17.88 24.77
CA GLU A 281 -38.40 -17.85 24.53
C GLU A 281 -38.92 -19.12 23.85
N ASN A 282 -38.12 -19.71 22.96
CA ASN A 282 -38.51 -20.90 22.19
C ASN A 282 -37.87 -22.19 22.72
N ASN A 283 -37.05 -22.09 23.77
CA ASN A 283 -36.24 -23.20 24.29
C ASN A 283 -35.41 -23.90 23.20
N HIS A 284 -34.76 -23.08 22.36
CA HIS A 284 -33.99 -23.52 21.19
C HIS A 284 -32.47 -23.43 21.42
N ASN A 285 -31.72 -24.27 20.72
CA ASN A 285 -30.26 -24.33 20.71
C ASN A 285 -29.67 -23.89 19.37
N PHE A 286 -28.44 -23.40 19.42
CA PHE A 286 -27.70 -22.93 18.24
C PHE A 286 -26.47 -23.80 17.97
N ASN A 287 -26.13 -23.95 16.68
CA ASN A 287 -24.92 -24.65 16.27
C ASN A 287 -23.68 -23.74 16.39
N PHE A 288 -23.01 -23.78 17.53
CA PHE A 288 -21.80 -22.98 17.78
C PHE A 288 -20.53 -23.58 17.18
N ASP A 289 -20.54 -24.83 16.75
CA ASP A 289 -19.36 -25.49 16.20
C ASP A 289 -19.23 -25.20 14.69
N GLU A 290 -20.37 -25.09 13.99
CA GLU A 290 -20.43 -24.81 12.55
C GLU A 290 -20.73 -23.34 12.19
N VAL A 291 -20.21 -22.39 12.97
CA VAL A 291 -20.40 -20.95 12.66
C VAL A 291 -19.86 -20.62 11.27
N LYS A 292 -20.66 -19.97 10.42
CA LYS A 292 -20.22 -19.61 9.06
C LYS A 292 -19.77 -18.15 9.03
N ILE A 293 -18.51 -17.91 8.67
CA ILE A 293 -18.02 -16.55 8.42
C ILE A 293 -18.48 -16.16 7.01
N ILE A 294 -19.33 -15.14 6.90
CA ILE A 294 -19.88 -14.67 5.62
C ILE A 294 -18.90 -13.72 4.93
N ARG A 295 -18.37 -12.74 5.69
CA ARG A 295 -17.42 -11.73 5.22
C ARG A 295 -16.48 -11.27 6.34
N LYS A 296 -15.29 -10.81 5.96
CA LYS A 296 -14.32 -10.12 6.81
C LYS A 296 -14.24 -8.65 6.37
N GLU A 297 -14.39 -7.73 7.31
CA GLU A 297 -14.33 -6.27 7.13
C GLU A 297 -13.93 -5.64 8.47
N ASP A 298 -12.71 -5.13 8.57
CA ASP A 298 -12.17 -4.57 9.82
C ASP A 298 -12.82 -3.23 10.17
N HIS A 299 -13.28 -2.47 9.17
CA HIS A 299 -13.85 -1.14 9.39
C HIS A 299 -15.27 -1.23 9.97
N TYR A 300 -15.44 -0.85 11.24
CA TYR A 300 -16.70 -0.96 11.99
C TYR A 300 -17.94 -0.50 11.20
N LYS A 301 -17.95 0.73 10.66
CA LYS A 301 -19.12 1.24 9.93
C LYS A 301 -19.50 0.40 8.70
N LYS A 302 -18.51 -0.07 7.93
CA LYS A 302 -18.75 -0.91 6.76
C LYS A 302 -19.23 -2.29 7.17
N ARG A 303 -18.65 -2.84 8.24
CA ARG A 303 -19.07 -4.12 8.81
C ARG A 303 -20.51 -4.09 9.31
N LYS A 304 -20.95 -3.00 9.97
CA LYS A 304 -22.35 -2.77 10.33
C LYS A 304 -23.26 -2.70 9.10
N THR A 305 -22.82 -2.02 8.03
CA THR A 305 -23.58 -2.00 6.76
C THR A 305 -23.68 -3.40 6.12
N LEU A 306 -22.63 -4.21 6.19
CA LEU A 306 -22.65 -5.58 5.69
C LEU A 306 -23.55 -6.49 6.55
N GLU A 307 -23.48 -6.40 7.87
CA GLU A 307 -24.40 -7.09 8.78
C GLU A 307 -25.84 -6.78 8.41
N ALA A 308 -26.16 -5.49 8.25
CA ALA A 308 -27.49 -5.03 7.84
C ALA A 308 -27.93 -5.61 6.49
N PHE A 309 -27.04 -5.59 5.50
CA PHE A 309 -27.27 -6.19 4.19
C PHE A 309 -27.61 -7.68 4.28
N PHE A 310 -26.82 -8.46 5.03
CA PHE A 310 -27.02 -9.90 5.17
C PHE A 310 -28.25 -10.26 6.03
N ILE A 311 -28.62 -9.43 7.00
CA ILE A 311 -29.89 -9.57 7.73
C ILE A 311 -31.07 -9.48 6.75
N ASN A 312 -31.09 -8.46 5.90
CA ASN A 312 -32.18 -8.25 4.92
C ASN A 312 -32.22 -9.32 3.83
N GLN A 313 -31.05 -9.82 3.41
CA GLN A 313 -30.98 -10.90 2.42
C GLN A 313 -31.46 -12.25 2.98
N THR A 314 -31.41 -12.43 4.30
CA THR A 314 -31.80 -13.67 4.98
C THR A 314 -33.30 -13.68 5.27
N LYS A 315 -34.05 -14.56 4.59
CA LYS A 315 -35.53 -14.63 4.69
C LYS A 315 -36.06 -14.82 6.13
N ASN A 316 -35.41 -15.68 6.92
CA ASN A 316 -35.79 -16.00 8.30
C ASN A 316 -34.70 -15.54 9.28
N SER A 317 -34.40 -14.24 9.29
CA SER A 317 -33.43 -13.69 10.24
C SER A 317 -34.05 -13.48 11.62
N ILE A 318 -33.32 -13.89 12.67
CA ILE A 318 -33.74 -13.77 14.08
C ILE A 318 -33.55 -12.34 14.61
N ASN A 319 -32.67 -11.56 13.98
CA ASN A 319 -32.25 -10.22 14.40
C ASN A 319 -33.41 -9.25 14.67
N PHE A 320 -33.22 -8.34 15.63
CA PHE A 320 -34.19 -7.29 15.89
C PHE A 320 -34.16 -6.25 14.76
N LYS A 321 -35.32 -5.68 14.41
CA LYS A 321 -35.40 -4.62 13.38
C LYS A 321 -34.62 -3.35 13.76
N THR A 322 -34.36 -3.13 15.04
CA THR A 322 -33.48 -2.06 15.55
C THR A 322 -32.00 -2.30 15.27
N ASP A 323 -31.58 -3.55 15.05
CA ASP A 323 -30.17 -3.92 14.83
C ASP A 323 -29.62 -3.38 13.50
N VAL A 324 -30.52 -3.04 12.58
CA VAL A 324 -30.24 -2.66 11.19
C VAL A 324 -30.15 -1.13 10.98
N GLY A 325 -30.59 -0.32 11.95
CA GLY A 325 -30.58 1.14 11.94
C GLY A 325 -31.23 1.80 10.70
N ASN A 326 -31.08 3.13 10.55
CA ASN A 326 -31.51 3.88 9.35
C ASN A 326 -30.69 3.57 8.09
N THR A 327 -29.64 2.74 8.19
CA THR A 327 -28.78 2.33 7.09
C THR A 327 -29.53 1.60 5.99
N VAL A 328 -30.60 0.86 6.32
CA VAL A 328 -31.41 0.14 5.34
C VAL A 328 -32.15 1.09 4.41
N CYS A 329 -32.80 2.14 4.94
CA CYS A 329 -33.66 3.02 4.14
C CYS A 329 -32.93 3.74 3.00
N ILE A 330 -31.65 4.08 3.18
CA ILE A 330 -30.87 4.81 2.17
C ILE A 330 -30.51 3.89 0.99
N TYR A 331 -30.26 2.61 1.26
CA TYR A 331 -29.81 1.65 0.26
C TYR A 331 -30.92 0.71 -0.22
N GLN A 332 -32.11 0.71 0.38
CA GLN A 332 -33.19 -0.23 0.07
C GLN A 332 -33.51 -0.31 -1.43
N ASN A 333 -33.66 0.84 -2.10
CA ASN A 333 -33.92 0.90 -3.53
C ASN A 333 -32.78 0.28 -4.38
N LEU A 334 -31.52 0.41 -3.93
CA LEU A 334 -30.37 -0.23 -4.58
C LEU A 334 -30.38 -1.74 -4.32
N LEU A 335 -30.72 -2.17 -3.11
CA LEU A 335 -30.78 -3.59 -2.73
C LEU A 335 -31.90 -4.33 -3.48
N ASP A 336 -33.07 -3.70 -3.61
CA ASP A 336 -34.20 -4.25 -4.34
C ASP A 336 -33.91 -4.38 -5.84
N SER A 337 -33.06 -3.50 -6.40
CA SER A 337 -32.64 -3.56 -7.80
C SER A 337 -31.58 -4.63 -8.12
N MET A 338 -30.98 -5.24 -7.10
CA MET A 338 -29.94 -6.28 -7.24
C MET A 338 -30.46 -7.71 -7.03
N GLN A 339 -31.75 -7.88 -6.71
CA GLN A 339 -32.46 -9.16 -6.70
C GLN A 339 -33.10 -9.41 -8.06
#